data_AF-A0A5A5TJY6-F1
#
_entry.id   AF-A0A5A5TJY6-F1
#
_cell.length_a   1.000
_cell.length_b   1.000
_cell.length_c   1.000
_cell.angle_alpha   90.00
_cell.angle_beta   90.00
_cell.angle_gamma   90.00
#
_symmetry.space_group_name_H-M   'P 1'
#
loop_
_entity.id
_entity.type
_entity.pdbx_description
1 polymer ?
#
loop_
_entity_poly.entity_id
_entity_poly.type
_entity_poly.pdbx_seq_one_letter_code
_entity_poly.pdbx_strand_id
1 'polypeptide(L)' 'MAAHELTAGLHLMQSDGHANVILAVAPIAGVQVMYNLEVTNDHTFVVGTGSWVVHNRCAW' A
#
# COMPACT_ATOMS: atom_id res chain seq x y z
N MET A 1 -2.15 4.24 -7.86
CA MET A 1 -2.95 3.02 -8.13
C MET A 1 -3.70 2.65 -6.88
N ALA A 2 -4.95 2.23 -7.02
CA ALA A 2 -5.73 1.71 -5.91
C ALA A 2 -5.32 0.26 -5.62
N ALA A 3 -5.52 -0.21 -4.38
CA ALA A 3 -5.14 -1.56 -3.99
C ALA A 3 -5.82 -2.66 -4.83
N HIS A 4 -7.03 -2.43 -5.34
CA HIS A 4 -7.75 -3.38 -6.21
C HIS A 4 -7.14 -3.52 -7.62
N GLU A 5 -6.22 -2.64 -8.00
CA GLU A 5 -5.52 -2.67 -9.31
C GLU A 5 -4.22 -3.47 -9.24
N LEU A 6 -3.82 -3.93 -8.05
CA LEU A 6 -2.61 -4.72 -7.86
C LEU A 6 -2.75 -6.09 -8.53
N THR A 7 -1.69 -6.49 -9.22
CA THR A 7 -1.56 -7.78 -9.90
C THR A 7 -0.14 -8.31 -9.68
N ALA A 8 0.02 -9.63 -9.87
CA ALA A 8 1.34 -10.25 -9.82
C ALA A 8 2.27 -9.67 -10.90
N GLY A 9 3.56 -9.55 -10.58
CA GLY A 9 4.59 -8.98 -11.46
C GLY A 9 4.83 -7.48 -11.28
N LEU A 10 3.94 -6.75 -10.61
CA LEU A 10 4.17 -5.35 -10.29
C LEU A 10 5.23 -5.16 -9.21
N HIS A 11 5.87 -3.99 -9.23
CA HIS A 11 6.85 -3.60 -8.21
C HIS A 11 6.19 -2.83 -7.06
N LEU A 12 6.52 -3.20 -5.83
CA LEU A 12 6.09 -2.56 -4.59
C LEU A 12 7.30 -1.97 -3.86
N MET A 13 7.21 -0.70 -3.48
CA MET A 13 8.32 0.07 -2.93
C MET A 13 8.45 -0.06 -1.40
N GLN A 14 9.67 -0.25 -0.93
CA GLN A 14 10.04 -0.24 0.49
C GLN A 14 10.63 1.12 0.88
N SER A 15 10.64 1.41 2.19
CA SER A 15 11.15 2.66 2.75
C SER A 15 12.65 2.90 2.54
N ASP A 16 13.42 1.85 2.26
CA ASP A 16 14.86 1.92 1.96
C ASP A 16 15.16 2.22 0.48
N GLY A 17 14.12 2.41 -0.34
CA GLY A 17 14.24 2.69 -1.77
C GLY A 17 14.35 1.45 -2.64
N HIS A 18 14.33 0.24 -2.06
CA HIS A 18 14.24 -1.00 -2.84
C HIS A 18 12.80 -1.31 -3.27
N ALA A 19 12.67 -2.01 -4.39
CA ALA A 19 11.39 -2.50 -4.88
C ALA A 19 11.39 -4.03 -4.92
N ASN A 20 10.29 -4.64 -4.49
CA ASN A 20 10.04 -6.08 -4.60
C ASN A 20 8.91 -6.37 -5.57
N VAL A 21 8.88 -7.59 -6.11
CA VAL A 21 7.83 -8.05 -7.02
C VAL A 21 6.67 -8.66 -6.24
N ILE A 22 5.44 -8.26 -6.57
CA ILE A 22 4.23 -8.89 -6.06
C ILE A 22 4.10 -10.28 -6.68
N LEU A 23 4.06 -11.31 -5.84
CA LEU A 23 3.91 -12.70 -6.30
C LEU A 23 2.44 -13.10 -6.52
N ALA A 24 1.54 -12.61 -5.66
CA ALA A 24 0.11 -12.88 -5.73
C ALA A 24 -0.67 -11.80 -4.98
N VAL A 25 -1.93 -11.62 -5.34
CA VAL A 25 -2.90 -10.77 -4.65
C VAL A 25 -4.14 -11.60 -4.36
N ALA A 26 -4.57 -11.61 -3.10
CA ALA A 26 -5.75 -12.36 -2.65
C ALA A 26 -6.65 -11.44 -1.82
N PRO A 27 -7.82 -11.02 -2.33
CA PRO A 27 -8.80 -10.29 -1.55
C PRO A 27 -9.35 -11.16 -0.42
N ILE A 28 -9.42 -10.61 0.79
CA ILE A 28 -10.03 -11.26 1.96
C ILE A 28 -11.32 -10.53 2.30
N ALA A 29 -12.45 -11.23 2.24
CA ALA A 29 -13.74 -10.66 2.61
C ALA A 29 -13.91 -10.59 4.14
N GLY A 30 -14.50 -9.51 4.63
CA GLY A 30 -14.79 -9.34 6.05
C GLY A 30 -15.01 -7.88 6.43
N VAL A 31 -15.40 -7.66 7.68
CA VAL A 31 -15.46 -6.33 8.30
C VAL A 31 -14.36 -6.26 9.35
N GLN A 32 -13.55 -5.21 9.28
CA GLN A 32 -12.47 -4.96 10.23
C GLN A 32 -12.38 -3.46 10.52
N VAL A 33 -12.00 -3.10 11.74
CA VAL A 33 -11.61 -1.72 12.05
C VAL A 33 -10.29 -1.42 11.34
N MET A 34 -10.33 -0.46 10.42
CA MET A 34 -9.15 0.01 9.69
C MET A 34 -8.73 1.36 10.26
N TYR A 35 -7.42 1.53 10.48
CA TYR A 35 -6.85 2.78 10.95
C TYR A 35 -6.25 3.56 9.80
N ASN A 36 -6.30 4.89 9.92
CA ASN A 36 -5.68 5.79 8.96
C ASN A 36 -4.82 6.84 9.67
N LEU A 37 -3.82 7.34 8.97
CA LEU A 37 -2.99 8.46 9.38
C LEU A 37 -3.32 9.70 8.54
N GLU A 38 -3.41 10.85 9.20
CA GLU A 38 -3.38 12.14 8.54
C GLU A 38 -1.91 12.54 8.32
N VAL A 39 -1.50 12.63 7.06
CA VAL A 39 -0.13 13.01 6.66
C VAL A 39 -0.24 14.20 5.72
N THR A 40 0.33 15.34 6.12
CA THR A 40 -0.04 16.66 5.59
C THR A 40 0.51 17.03 4.21
N ASN A 41 1.65 16.48 3.78
CA ASN A 41 2.26 16.83 2.48
C ASN A 41 1.93 15.79 1.39
N ASP A 42 2.64 14.66 1.42
CA ASP A 42 2.63 13.72 0.30
C ASP A 42 1.56 12.63 0.42
N HIS A 43 0.77 12.66 1.51
CA HIS A 43 -0.20 11.63 1.88
C HIS A 43 0.37 10.21 1.78
N THR A 44 1.67 10.08 2.04
CA THR A 44 2.45 8.85 1.85
C THR A 44 3.10 8.48 3.17
N PHE A 45 3.01 7.21 3.56
CA PHE A 45 3.61 6.69 4.79
C PHE A 45 3.99 5.22 4.64
N VAL A 46 4.63 4.70 5.67
CA VAL A 46 5.22 3.36 5.69
C VAL A 46 4.40 2.44 6.59
N VAL A 47 4.03 1.25 6.11
CA VAL A 47 3.23 0.26 6.86
C VAL A 47 3.69 -1.18 6.69
N GLY A 48 3.24 -2.02 7.63
CA GLY A 48 3.35 -3.47 7.54
C GLY A 48 4.77 -4.01 7.74
N THR A 49 4.88 -5.33 7.74
CA THR A 49 6.17 -6.01 7.76
C THR A 49 6.85 -5.82 6.41
N GLY A 50 8.06 -5.27 6.42
CA GLY A 50 8.81 -4.91 5.21
C GLY A 50 8.76 -3.41 4.87
N SER A 51 8.09 -2.59 5.68
CA SER A 51 8.12 -1.13 5.55
C SER A 51 7.71 -0.64 4.16
N TRP A 52 6.49 -0.98 3.73
CA TRP A 52 5.97 -0.64 2.41
C TRP A 52 5.47 0.80 2.34
N VAL A 53 5.80 1.49 1.27
CA VAL A 53 5.35 2.85 1.00
C VAL A 53 3.92 2.81 0.43
N VAL A 54 2.96 3.42 1.12
CA VAL A 54 1.56 3.49 0.72
C VAL A 54 1.07 4.92 0.64
N HIS A 55 0.11 5.17 -0.24
CA HIS A 55 -0.57 6.45 -0.37
C HIS A 55 -1.99 6.35 0.21
N ASN A 56 -2.34 7.23 1.14
CA ASN A 56 -3.70 7.36 1.64
C ASN A 56 -4.25 8.74 1.29
N ARG A 57 -4.60 8.91 0.02
CA ARG A 57 -5.59 9.89 -0.37
C ARG A 57 -6.42 9.32 -1.50
N CYS A 58 -7.71 9.19 -1.24
CA CYS A 58 -8.71 9.01 -2.28
C CYS A 58 -9.18 10.41 -2.72
N ALA A 59 -9.35 10.58 -4.03
CA ALA A 59 -9.72 11.80 -4.78
C ALA A 59 -8.58 12.73 -5.22
N TRP A 60 -8.34 12.73 -6.54
CA TRP A 60 -8.60 13.90 -7.37
C TRP A 60 -9.79 13.58 -8.26
#